data_AF-C7C1J3-F1
#
_entry.id   AF-C7C1J3-F1
#
_cell.length_a   1.000
_cell.length_b   1.000
_cell.length_c   1.000
_cell.angle_alpha   90.00
_cell.angle_beta   90.00
_cell.angle_gamma   90.00
#
_symmetry.space_group_name_H-M   'P 1'
#
loop_
_entity.id
_entity.type
_entity.pdbx_description
1 polymer ?
#
loop_
_entity_poly.entity_id
_entity_poly.type
_entity_poly.pdbx_seq_one_letter_code
_entity_poly.pdbx_strand_id
1 'polypeptide(L)'
;LASNLEPQTPPQLKKMGAVLVEREGPYLTLTSVSDHINRCVKETTQAVKGDAPGKFKFPKEPGNKDVTVVATDYRTYAIVNVAFQKGRTAHSVLKLYSRDMEHNEKVMA
;
A
#
# COMPACT_ATOMS: atom_id res chain seq x y z
N LEU A 1 38.68 -15.33 29.59
CA LEU A 1 38.19 -14.49 28.47
C LEU A 1 36.72 -14.22 28.72
N ALA A 2 36.35 -12.97 29.00
CA ALA A 2 34.96 -12.58 29.18
C ALA A 2 34.33 -12.37 27.79
N SER A 3 33.23 -13.06 27.51
CA SER A 3 32.45 -12.92 26.28
C SER A 3 31.68 -11.60 26.32
N ASN A 4 32.07 -10.65 25.47
CA ASN A 4 31.28 -9.45 25.20
C ASN A 4 30.09 -9.85 24.32
N LEU A 5 28.97 -10.21 24.96
CA LEU A 5 27.67 -10.22 24.29
C LEU A 5 27.19 -8.77 24.26
N GLU A 6 27.44 -8.08 23.16
CA GLU A 6 26.72 -6.85 22.84
C GLU A 6 25.21 -7.14 22.90
N PRO A 7 24.39 -6.28 23.52
CA PRO A 7 22.96 -6.41 23.46
C PRO A 7 22.53 -6.35 21.99
N GLN A 8 22.13 -7.48 21.41
CA GLN A 8 21.46 -7.47 20.13
C GLN A 8 20.19 -6.65 20.31
N THR A 9 20.21 -5.43 19.79
CA THR A 9 19.02 -4.61 19.71
C THR A 9 18.01 -5.44 18.93
N PRO A 10 16.82 -5.78 19.48
CA PRO A 10 15.82 -6.51 18.73
C PRO A 10 15.61 -5.80 17.39
N PRO A 11 15.48 -6.52 16.26
CA PRO A 11 15.17 -5.89 14.99
C PRO A 11 14.01 -4.93 15.22
N GLN A 12 14.21 -3.63 14.96
CA GLN A 12 13.11 -2.68 15.09
C GLN A 12 12.00 -3.20 14.19
N LEU A 13 10.90 -3.65 14.80
CA LEU A 13 9.78 -4.21 14.06
C LEU A 13 9.20 -3.08 13.21
N LYS A 14 9.58 -3.05 11.93
CA LYS A 14 9.12 -2.02 11.01
C LYS A 14 7.62 -2.20 10.89
N LYS A 15 6.85 -1.22 11.40
CA LYS A 15 5.39 -1.26 11.33
C LYS A 15 4.98 -1.29 9.85
N MET A 16 4.35 -2.37 9.43
CA MET A 16 3.91 -2.56 8.05
C MET A 16 2.43 -2.20 7.92
N GLY A 17 2.11 -1.52 6.83
CA GLY A 17 0.72 -1.36 6.42
C GLY A 17 0.24 -2.60 5.67
N ALA A 18 -1.08 -2.78 5.62
CA ALA A 18 -1.71 -3.82 4.84
C ALA A 18 -2.99 -3.30 4.18
N VAL A 19 -3.46 -3.99 3.16
CA VAL A 19 -4.73 -3.70 2.51
C VAL A 19 -5.50 -5.00 2.28
N LEU A 20 -6.76 -5.00 2.68
CA LEU A 20 -7.75 -5.99 2.28
C LEU A 20 -8.53 -5.38 1.11
N VAL A 21 -8.68 -6.14 0.02
CA VAL A 21 -9.41 -5.72 -1.17
C VAL A 21 -10.51 -6.73 -1.44
N GLU A 22 -11.75 -6.26 -1.44
CA GLU A 22 -12.95 -7.06 -1.60
C GLU A 22 -13.78 -6.52 -2.75
N ARG A 23 -14.46 -7.41 -3.48
CA ARG A 23 -15.36 -7.02 -4.56
C ARG A 23 -16.78 -7.00 -4.04
N GLU A 24 -17.46 -5.86 -4.20
CA GLU A 24 -18.84 -5.65 -3.80
C GLU A 24 -19.63 -5.08 -4.99
N GLY A 25 -20.24 -5.98 -5.77
CA GLY A 25 -20.90 -5.61 -7.02
C GLY A 25 -19.94 -4.96 -8.03
N PRO A 26 -20.20 -3.70 -8.47
CA PRO A 26 -19.31 -2.97 -9.38
C PRO A 26 -18.15 -2.24 -8.67
N TYR A 27 -18.11 -2.25 -7.34
CA TYR A 27 -17.12 -1.55 -6.54
C TYR A 27 -16.03 -2.49 -6.03
N LEU A 28 -14.86 -1.92 -5.72
CA LEU A 28 -13.88 -2.54 -4.83
C LEU A 28 -13.94 -1.83 -3.48
N THR A 29 -14.16 -2.58 -2.42
CA THR A 29 -14.03 -2.09 -1.04
C THR A 29 -12.61 -2.37 -0.57
N LEU A 30 -11.89 -1.31 -0.21
CA LEU A 30 -10.51 -1.37 0.28
C LEU A 30 -10.53 -1.05 1.77
N THR A 31 -9.98 -1.94 2.58
CA THR A 31 -9.73 -1.68 3.99
C THR A 31 -8.22 -1.66 4.21
N SER A 32 -7.66 -0.48 4.45
CA SER A 32 -6.23 -0.31 4.70
C SER A 32 -5.94 -0.09 6.18
N VAL A 33 -4.82 -0.66 6.64
CA VAL A 33 -4.23 -0.37 7.94
C VAL A 33 -2.85 0.25 7.75
N SER A 34 -2.55 1.29 8.54
CA SER A 34 -1.26 1.99 8.49
C SER A 34 -0.89 2.55 9.86
N ASP A 35 0.41 2.79 10.09
CA ASP A 35 0.88 3.52 11.27
C ASP A 35 0.80 5.02 11.01
N HIS A 36 0.01 5.72 11.82
CA HIS A 36 -0.08 7.17 11.81
C HIS A 36 0.31 7.68 13.20
N ILE A 37 1.52 8.25 13.32
CA ILE A 37 2.07 8.80 14.57
C ILE A 37 1.94 7.79 15.72
N ASN A 38 2.56 6.62 15.53
CA ASN A 38 2.56 5.53 16.51
C ASN A 38 1.20 4.91 16.86
N ARG A 39 0.17 5.14 16.06
CA ARG A 39 -1.14 4.50 16.20
C ARG A 39 -1.49 3.76 14.93
N CYS A 40 -1.97 2.53 15.07
CA CYS A 40 -2.56 1.81 13.96
C CYS A 40 -3.91 2.45 13.63
N VAL A 41 -4.04 2.95 12.40
CA VAL A 41 -5.28 3.51 11.86
C VAL A 41 -5.81 2.57 10.81
N LYS A 42 -7.13 2.31 10.87
CA LYS A 42 -7.88 1.52 9.90
C LYS A 42 -8.81 2.45 9.14
N GLU A 43 -8.74 2.41 7.82
CA GLU A 43 -9.59 3.18 6.92
C GLU A 43 -10.25 2.24 5.92
N THR A 44 -11.53 2.46 5.64
CA THR A 44 -12.29 1.71 4.64
C THR A 44 -12.83 2.67 3.59
N THR A 45 -12.53 2.40 2.33
CA THR A 45 -12.88 3.25 1.19
C THR A 45 -13.35 2.42 0.01
N GLN A 46 -14.06 3.06 -0.92
CA GLN A 46 -14.60 2.39 -2.11
C GLN A 46 -13.96 2.96 -3.36
N ALA A 47 -13.44 2.07 -4.21
CA ALA A 47 -12.93 2.39 -5.53
C ALA A 47 -13.89 1.90 -6.62
N VAL A 48 -13.93 2.65 -7.71
CA VAL A 48 -14.59 2.25 -8.96
C VAL A 48 -13.55 2.00 -10.04
N LYS A 49 -13.92 1.20 -11.04
CA LYS A 49 -13.10 1.01 -12.24
C LYS A 49 -12.87 2.35 -12.96
N GLY A 50 -11.65 2.57 -13.41
CA GLY A 50 -11.27 3.70 -14.24
C GLY A 50 -11.56 3.50 -15.73
N ASP A 51 -10.94 4.35 -16.54
CA ASP A 51 -11.03 4.41 -18.00
C ASP A 51 -10.30 3.25 -18.71
N ALA A 52 -9.37 2.58 -18.03
CA ALA A 52 -8.60 1.48 -18.60
C ALA A 52 -8.41 0.32 -17.59
N PRO A 53 -8.12 -0.91 -18.05
CA PRO A 53 -7.70 -2.00 -17.15
C PRO A 53 -6.57 -1.57 -16.22
N GLY A 54 -6.63 -1.98 -14.95
CA GLY A 54 -5.63 -1.61 -13.95
C GLY A 54 -5.76 -0.20 -13.38
N LYS A 55 -6.68 0.65 -13.89
CA LYS A 55 -6.95 1.97 -13.34
C LYS A 55 -8.20 1.99 -12.46
N PHE A 56 -8.13 2.76 -11.38
CA PHE A 56 -9.18 2.90 -10.38
C PHE A 56 -9.29 4.34 -9.88
N LYS A 57 -10.49 4.72 -9.44
CA LYS A 57 -10.79 6.06 -8.91
C LYS A 57 -11.53 5.96 -7.58
N PHE A 58 -11.34 6.96 -6.72
CA PHE A 58 -11.99 7.07 -5.41
C PHE A 58 -12.96 8.26 -5.41
N PRO A 59 -14.20 8.09 -5.91
CA PRO A 59 -15.10 9.21 -6.18
C PRO A 59 -15.59 9.91 -4.91
N LYS A 60 -15.53 9.24 -3.75
CA LYS A 60 -15.96 9.78 -2.46
C LYS A 60 -14.80 10.39 -1.65
N GLU A 61 -13.57 10.30 -2.12
CA GLU A 61 -12.40 10.82 -1.41
C GLU A 61 -11.97 12.19 -1.94
N PRO A 62 -11.59 13.14 -1.05
CA PRO A 62 -11.03 14.42 -1.47
C PRO A 62 -9.65 14.24 -2.11
N GLY A 63 -9.32 15.12 -3.07
CA GLY A 63 -7.99 15.19 -3.69
C GLY A 63 -7.83 14.41 -5.00
N ASN A 64 -8.91 13.85 -5.55
CA ASN A 64 -8.95 13.17 -6.85
C ASN A 64 -7.79 12.18 -7.03
N LYS A 65 -7.81 11.11 -6.23
CA LYS A 65 -6.79 10.06 -6.32
C LYS A 65 -7.02 9.22 -7.58
N ASP A 66 -6.04 9.22 -8.46
CA ASP A 66 -5.95 8.29 -9.59
C ASP A 66 -5.00 7.15 -9.22
N VAL A 67 -5.52 5.93 -9.25
CA VAL A 67 -4.77 4.73 -8.88
C VAL A 67 -4.55 3.86 -10.10
N THR A 68 -3.31 3.44 -10.31
CA THR A 68 -2.93 2.58 -11.44
C THR A 68 -2.06 1.44 -10.96
N VAL A 69 -2.42 0.21 -11.29
CA VAL A 69 -1.53 -0.95 -11.17
C VAL A 69 -0.50 -0.85 -12.29
N VAL A 70 0.75 -0.59 -11.94
CA VAL A 70 1.85 -0.36 -12.89
C VAL A 70 2.49 -1.69 -13.31
N ALA A 71 2.65 -2.61 -12.37
CA ALA A 71 3.18 -3.94 -12.62
C ALA A 71 2.59 -4.95 -11.63
N THR A 72 2.39 -6.17 -12.08
CA THR A 72 1.96 -7.29 -11.24
C THR A 72 2.30 -8.59 -11.97
N ASP A 73 2.64 -9.63 -11.21
CA ASP A 73 2.73 -11.00 -11.72
C ASP A 73 1.40 -11.77 -11.54
N TYR A 74 0.35 -11.06 -11.12
CA TYR A 74 -0.99 -11.57 -10.80
C TYR A 74 -1.05 -12.64 -9.71
N ARG A 75 0.06 -12.90 -9.01
CA ARG A 75 0.16 -14.01 -8.04
C ARG A 75 0.75 -13.58 -6.71
N THR A 76 1.89 -12.89 -6.74
CA THR A 76 2.68 -12.62 -5.55
C THR A 76 2.73 -11.13 -5.20
N TYR A 77 2.72 -10.23 -6.20
CA TYR A 77 2.84 -8.80 -5.94
C TYR A 77 2.05 -7.91 -6.88
N ALA A 78 1.85 -6.66 -6.45
CA ALA A 78 1.41 -5.55 -7.30
C ALA A 78 2.15 -4.27 -6.92
N ILE A 79 2.68 -3.58 -7.93
CA ILE A 79 3.19 -2.21 -7.81
C ILE A 79 2.07 -1.28 -8.25
N VAL A 80 1.67 -0.39 -7.34
CA VAL A 80 0.54 0.50 -7.50
C VAL A 80 1.02 1.93 -7.39
N ASN A 81 0.76 2.73 -8.42
CA ASN A 81 0.94 4.18 -8.36
C ASN A 81 -0.36 4.83 -7.86
N VAL A 82 -0.24 5.73 -6.88
CA VAL A 82 -1.31 6.59 -6.40
C VAL A 82 -0.92 8.03 -6.69
N ALA A 83 -1.54 8.62 -7.72
CA ALA A 83 -1.39 10.03 -8.06
C ALA A 83 -2.52 10.84 -7.43
N PHE A 84 -2.21 12.01 -6.87
CA PHE A 84 -3.21 12.88 -6.24
C PHE A 84 -2.75 14.34 -6.23
N GLN A 85 -3.71 15.26 -6.12
CA GLN A 85 -3.40 16.67 -5.94
C GLN A 85 -3.50 17.07 -4.47
N LYS A 86 -2.51 17.85 -4.00
CA LYS A 86 -2.55 18.50 -2.69
C LYS A 86 -2.30 20.00 -2.91
N GLY A 87 -3.35 20.80 -2.80
CA GLY A 87 -3.29 22.21 -3.18
C GLY A 87 -3.06 22.36 -4.68
N ARG A 88 -1.99 23.07 -5.08
CA ARG A 88 -1.61 23.26 -6.49
C ARG A 88 -0.53 22.29 -6.98
N THR A 89 -0.11 21.36 -6.12
CA THR A 89 1.00 20.45 -6.41
C THR A 89 0.48 19.05 -6.68
N ALA A 90 0.94 18.45 -7.79
CA ALA A 90 0.71 17.06 -8.09
C ALA A 90 1.72 16.18 -7.32
N HIS A 91 1.22 15.13 -6.71
CA HIS A 91 2.01 14.14 -5.98
C HIS A 91 1.74 12.75 -6.55
N SER A 92 2.73 11.86 -6.41
CA SER A 92 2.62 10.46 -6.78
C SER A 92 3.40 9.63 -5.77
N VAL A 93 2.81 8.50 -5.37
CA VAL A 93 3.42 7.53 -4.47
C VAL A 93 3.31 6.14 -5.08
N LEU A 94 4.44 5.45 -5.22
CA LEU A 94 4.47 4.04 -5.56
C LEU A 94 4.38 3.20 -4.29
N LYS A 95 3.49 2.21 -4.32
CA LYS A 95 3.30 1.23 -3.26
C LYS A 95 3.53 -0.16 -3.82
N LEU A 96 4.40 -0.92 -3.18
CA LEU A 96 4.53 -2.36 -3.40
C LEU A 96 3.61 -3.09 -2.42
N TYR A 97 2.69 -3.87 -2.95
CA TYR A 97 1.89 -4.82 -2.18
C TYR A 97 2.37 -6.23 -2.50
N SER A 98 2.62 -7.02 -1.46
CA SER A 98 2.93 -8.44 -1.55
C SER A 98 1.83 -9.26 -0.87
N ARG A 99 1.62 -10.49 -1.33
CA ARG A 99 0.75 -11.48 -0.67
C ARG A 99 1.39 -12.13 0.55
N ASP A 100 2.72 -12.11 0.62
CA ASP A 100 3.51 -12.71 1.71
C ASP A 100 4.46 -11.66 2.33
N MET A 101 4.77 -11.83 3.61
CA MET A 101 5.73 -11.01 4.35
C MET A 101 7.18 -11.37 4.00
N GLU A 102 7.45 -12.62 3.62
CA GLU A 102 8.78 -13.07 3.22
C GLU A 102 8.95 -12.94 1.69
N HIS A 103 10.13 -12.50 1.23
CA HIS A 103 10.57 -12.40 -0.19
C HIS A 103 10.46 -11.05 -0.96
N ASN A 104 10.40 -9.89 -0.29
CA ASN A 104 10.36 -8.61 -1.03
C ASN A 104 11.69 -8.16 -1.68
N GLU A 105 12.83 -8.79 -1.37
CA GLU A 105 14.14 -8.33 -1.86
C GLU A 105 14.29 -8.44 -3.39
N LYS A 106 13.69 -9.46 -4.00
CA LYS A 106 13.79 -9.68 -5.46
C LYS A 106 12.90 -8.74 -6.28
N VAL A 107 11.87 -8.15 -5.65
CA VAL A 107 10.93 -7.22 -6.31
C VAL A 107 11.41 -5.76 -6.21
N MET A 108 12.33 -5.47 -5.28
CA MET A 108 12.91 -4.15 -5.05
C MET A 108 14.31 -3.98 -5.69
N ALA A 109 14.78 -4.97 -6.45
CA ALA A 109 16.10 -5.01 -7.10
C ALA A 109 16.09 -4.39 -8.50
#